data_AF-A0AA36ENW3-F1
#
_entry.id   AF-A0AA36ENW3-F1
#
_cell.length_a   1.000
_cell.length_b   1.000
_cell.length_c   1.000
_cell.angle_alpha   90.00
_cell.angle_beta   90.00
_cell.angle_gamma   90.00
#
_symmetry.space_group_name_H-M   'P 1'
#
loop_
_entity.id
_entity.type
_entity.pdbx_description
1 polymer ?
#
loop_
_entity_poly.entity_id
_entity_poly.type
_entity_poly.pdbx_seq_one_letter_code
_entity_poly.pdbx_strand_id
1 'polypeptide(L)'
;MKIHLPNAKIDITPELVHDLLGIPLGGKDIYNTDQCEGKDLMDWKQQYNFKAMRPSDVEERIKESSNSEIIFRTNFLLLIVNTICEQNKLGTCKTTILPHSLGKTPIREIDQYGFITNC
;
A
#
# COMPACT_ATOMS: atom_id res chain seq x y z
N MET A 1 13.54 1.71 12.51
CA MET A 1 14.37 1.07 11.46
C MET A 1 15.72 1.79 11.38
N LYS A 2 16.82 1.13 11.01
CA LYS A 2 18.15 1.77 10.89
C LYS A 2 18.82 1.39 9.58
N ILE A 3 19.38 2.36 8.86
CA ILE A 3 20.23 2.10 7.69
C ILE A 3 21.69 2.10 8.15
N HIS A 4 22.36 0.98 7.90
CA HIS A 4 23.79 0.83 8.17
C HIS A 4 24.58 1.18 6.91
N LEU A 5 25.31 2.27 6.97
CA LEU A 5 26.30 2.67 5.98
C LEU A 5 27.69 2.22 6.47
N PRO A 6 28.70 2.10 5.58
CA PRO A 6 30.04 1.66 5.96
C PRO A 6 30.64 2.39 7.17
N ASN A 7 30.37 3.70 7.31
CA ASN A 7 30.91 4.55 8.37
C ASN A 7 29.83 5.31 9.17
N ALA A 8 28.54 4.99 9.00
CA ALA A 8 27.47 5.74 9.64
C ALA A 8 26.25 4.86 9.90
N LYS A 9 25.41 5.29 10.85
CA LYS A 9 24.09 4.73 11.09
C LYS A 9 23.08 5.85 10.97
N ILE A 10 22.08 5.66 10.13
CA ILE A 10 20.95 6.58 10.01
C ILE A 10 19.77 5.94 10.70
N ASP A 11 19.30 6.57 11.77
CA ASP A 11 18.05 6.21 12.40
C ASP A 11 16.90 6.72 11.53
N ILE A 12 16.07 5.81 11.03
CA ILE A 12 14.87 6.19 10.30
C ILE A 12 13.81 6.53 11.35
N THR A 13 13.56 7.83 11.49
CA THR A 13 12.51 8.39 12.34
C THR A 13 11.30 8.85 11.50
N PRO A 14 10.11 9.00 12.10
CA PRO A 14 8.95 9.56 11.43
C PRO A 14 9.24 10.92 10.77
N GLU A 15 9.97 11.79 11.46
CA GLU A 15 10.30 13.14 11.00
C GLU A 15 11.20 13.10 9.76
N LEU A 16 12.22 12.23 9.74
CA LEU A 16 13.08 12.08 8.57
C LEU A 16 12.32 11.56 7.34
N VAL A 17 11.38 10.63 7.54
CA VAL A 17 10.54 10.10 6.46
C VAL A 17 9.55 11.16 5.97
N HIS A 18 9.00 11.98 6.87
CA HIS A 18 8.17 13.13 6.52
C HIS A 18 8.96 14.13 5.68
N ASP A 19 10.14 14.54 6.12
CA ASP A 19 10.95 15.54 5.44
C ASP A 19 11.42 15.07 4.06
N LEU A 20 11.72 13.78 3.91
CA LEU A 20 12.23 13.21 2.66
C LEU A 20 11.14 12.86 1.66
N LEU A 21 10.04 12.23 2.12
CA LEU A 21 9.00 11.66 1.26
C LEU A 21 7.67 12.40 1.31
N GLY A 22 7.54 13.41 2.19
CA GLY A 22 6.29 14.15 2.39
C GLY A 22 5.20 13.35 3.10
N ILE A 23 5.54 12.22 3.74
CA ILE A 23 4.57 11.35 4.40
C ILE A 23 4.07 12.03 5.69
N PRO A 24 2.76 12.16 5.90
CA PRO A 24 2.22 12.84 7.08
C PRO A 24 2.63 12.13 8.38
N LEU A 25 2.83 12.93 9.43
CA LEU A 25 3.12 12.44 10.77
C LEU A 25 1.83 12.00 11.48
N GLY A 26 1.84 10.78 12.01
CA GLY A 26 0.71 10.19 12.72
C GLY A 26 -0.41 9.72 11.78
N GLY A 27 -1.55 9.39 12.37
CA GLY A 27 -2.71 8.85 11.67
C GLY A 27 -3.28 7.62 12.39
N LYS A 28 -4.28 7.02 11.77
CA LYS A 28 -4.90 5.76 12.23
C LYS A 28 -4.16 4.60 11.58
N ASP A 29 -3.82 3.58 12.37
CA ASP A 29 -3.35 2.31 11.83
C ASP A 29 -4.37 1.80 10.79
N ILE A 30 -3.90 1.48 9.58
CA ILE A 30 -4.73 1.01 8.48
C ILE A 30 -5.54 -0.22 8.88
N TYR A 31 -5.00 -1.11 9.71
CA TYR A 31 -5.69 -2.32 10.14
C TYR A 31 -6.83 -2.04 11.13
N ASN A 32 -6.86 -0.83 11.71
CA ASN A 32 -7.94 -0.34 12.56
C ASN A 32 -8.94 0.57 11.82
N THR A 33 -8.88 0.60 10.48
CA THR A 33 -9.82 1.36 9.64
C THR A 33 -10.99 0.52 9.15
N ASP A 34 -12.08 1.20 8.77
CA ASP A 34 -13.26 0.57 8.16
C ASP A 34 -12.87 -0.31 6.97
N GLN A 35 -13.32 -1.56 6.98
CA GLN A 35 -13.12 -2.50 5.89
C GLN A 35 -14.28 -2.43 4.89
N CYS A 36 -13.97 -2.60 3.61
CA CYS A 36 -14.95 -2.91 2.58
C CYS A 36 -15.13 -4.42 2.49
N GLU A 37 -16.32 -4.91 2.83
CA GLU A 37 -16.70 -6.34 2.72
C GLU A 37 -17.71 -6.60 1.58
N GLY A 38 -17.91 -5.61 0.72
CA GLY A 38 -19.02 -5.60 -0.24
C GLY A 38 -18.65 -5.96 -1.68
N LYS A 39 -19.56 -5.60 -2.59
CA LYS A 39 -19.44 -5.81 -4.03
C LYS A 39 -18.12 -5.26 -4.59
N ASP A 40 -17.67 -4.09 -4.13
CA ASP A 40 -16.43 -3.47 -4.64
C ASP A 40 -15.19 -4.34 -4.39
N LEU A 41 -15.11 -5.06 -3.26
CA LEU A 41 -14.03 -6.01 -2.99
C LEU A 41 -14.12 -7.23 -3.92
N MET A 42 -15.32 -7.71 -4.22
CA MET A 42 -15.51 -8.82 -5.16
C MET A 42 -15.17 -8.42 -6.59
N ASP A 43 -15.67 -7.27 -7.04
CA ASP A 43 -15.41 -6.70 -8.36
C ASP A 43 -13.91 -6.43 -8.55
N TRP A 44 -13.23 -5.97 -7.49
CA TRP A 44 -11.78 -5.86 -7.49
C TRP A 44 -11.09 -7.22 -7.65
N LYS A 45 -11.45 -8.21 -6.83
CA LYS A 45 -10.84 -9.55 -6.85
C LYS A 45 -10.99 -10.24 -8.20
N GLN A 46 -12.08 -10.00 -8.93
CA GLN A 46 -12.31 -10.56 -10.26
C GLN A 46 -11.34 -10.05 -11.34
N GLN A 47 -10.61 -8.96 -11.08
CA GLN A 47 -9.64 -8.44 -12.03
C GLN A 47 -8.38 -9.31 -12.16
N TYR A 48 -8.06 -10.14 -11.15
CA TYR A 48 -6.77 -10.81 -11.04
C TYR A 48 -6.88 -12.30 -10.71
N ASN A 49 -5.87 -13.07 -11.12
CA ASN A 49 -5.62 -14.39 -10.55
C ASN A 49 -4.86 -14.22 -9.21
N PHE A 50 -5.61 -14.20 -8.11
CA PHE A 50 -5.15 -13.81 -6.78
C PHE A 50 -3.95 -14.60 -6.23
N LYS A 51 -3.74 -15.85 -6.68
CA LYS A 51 -2.66 -16.72 -6.18
C LYS A 51 -1.28 -16.44 -6.78
N ALA A 52 -1.21 -15.69 -7.88
CA ALA A 52 0.03 -15.46 -8.63
C ALA A 52 0.22 -14.00 -9.05
N MET A 53 -0.60 -13.09 -8.53
CA MET A 53 -0.58 -11.68 -8.91
C MET A 53 0.76 -11.04 -8.58
N ARG A 54 1.37 -10.41 -9.57
CA ARG A 54 2.63 -9.67 -9.47
C ARG A 54 2.39 -8.17 -9.56
N PRO A 55 3.33 -7.33 -9.09
CA PRO A 55 3.24 -5.88 -9.26
C PRO A 55 3.05 -5.44 -10.72
N SER A 56 3.68 -6.15 -11.67
CA SER A 56 3.52 -5.89 -13.11
C SER A 56 2.08 -6.04 -13.58
N ASP A 57 1.35 -7.03 -13.05
CA ASP A 57 -0.04 -7.26 -13.42
C ASP A 57 -0.94 -6.10 -12.92
N VAL A 58 -0.60 -5.56 -11.73
CA VAL A 58 -1.28 -4.38 -11.17
C VAL A 58 -0.98 -3.15 -12.02
N GLU A 59 0.27 -2.97 -12.44
CA GLU A 59 0.71 -1.87 -13.32
C GLU A 59 -0.04 -1.86 -14.67
N GLU A 60 -0.20 -3.02 -15.31
CA GLU A 60 -0.96 -3.15 -16.56
C GLU A 60 -2.41 -2.69 -16.38
N ARG A 61 -3.07 -3.09 -15.29
CA ARG A 61 -4.46 -2.66 -15.01
C ARG A 61 -4.59 -1.18 -14.69
N ILE A 62 -3.59 -0.57 -14.09
CA ILE A 62 -3.56 0.89 -13.90
C ILE A 62 -3.55 1.59 -15.26
N LYS A 63 -2.71 1.11 -16.22
CA LYS A 63 -2.61 1.67 -17.57
C LYS A 63 -3.90 1.49 -18.39
N GLU A 64 -4.60 0.38 -18.19
CA GLU A 64 -5.86 0.08 -18.89
C GLU A 64 -7.09 0.79 -18.29
N SER A 65 -7.00 1.23 -17.04
CA SER A 65 -8.13 1.88 -16.37
C SER A 65 -8.40 3.29 -16.94
N SER A 66 -9.61 3.52 -17.43
CA SER A 66 -9.99 4.79 -18.10
C SER A 66 -10.55 5.85 -17.17
N ASN A 67 -11.19 5.45 -16.07
CA ASN A 67 -11.43 6.18 -14.82
C ASN A 67 -12.49 5.43 -14.01
N SER A 68 -12.04 4.66 -13.03
CA SER A 68 -12.86 4.20 -11.91
C SER A 68 -12.09 4.55 -10.65
N GLU A 69 -12.42 5.70 -10.09
CA GLU A 69 -11.62 6.41 -9.09
C GLU A 69 -11.20 5.50 -7.91
N ILE A 70 -12.07 4.56 -7.52
CA ILE A 70 -11.80 3.58 -6.47
C ILE A 70 -10.80 2.50 -6.94
N ILE A 71 -11.03 1.84 -8.08
CA ILE A 71 -10.16 0.75 -8.57
C ILE A 71 -8.76 1.28 -8.89
N PHE A 72 -8.65 2.43 -9.55
CA PHE A 72 -7.37 3.06 -9.82
C PHE A 72 -6.62 3.37 -8.51
N ARG A 73 -7.28 4.01 -7.54
CA ARG A 73 -6.67 4.33 -6.24
C ARG A 73 -6.23 3.07 -5.50
N THR A 74 -7.06 2.03 -5.49
CA THR A 74 -6.74 0.75 -4.85
C THR A 74 -5.57 0.05 -5.54
N ASN A 75 -5.54 0.00 -6.87
CA ASN A 75 -4.43 -0.59 -7.62
C ASN A 75 -3.13 0.19 -7.41
N PHE A 76 -3.21 1.52 -7.46
CA PHE A 76 -2.06 2.38 -7.24
C PHE A 76 -1.49 2.22 -5.82
N LEU A 77 -2.35 2.23 -4.80
CA LEU A 77 -1.91 1.99 -3.42
C LEU A 77 -1.30 0.59 -3.29
N LEU A 78 -1.97 -0.43 -3.83
CA LEU A 78 -1.46 -1.80 -3.77
C LEU A 78 -0.08 -1.89 -4.41
N LEU A 79 0.13 -1.29 -5.58
CA LEU A 79 1.43 -1.24 -6.27
C LEU A 79 2.49 -0.57 -5.41
N ILE A 80 2.23 0.64 -4.89
CA ILE A 80 3.18 1.39 -4.06
C ILE A 80 3.61 0.59 -2.82
N VAL A 81 2.64 0.01 -2.11
CA VAL A 81 2.91 -0.82 -0.93
C VAL A 81 3.78 -2.02 -1.28
N ASN A 82 3.44 -2.68 -2.37
CA ASN A 82 4.13 -3.88 -2.84
C ASN A 82 5.50 -3.59 -3.46
N THR A 83 5.78 -2.35 -3.86
CA THR A 83 7.08 -1.89 -4.36
C THR A 83 7.99 -1.36 -3.25
N ILE A 84 7.43 -0.62 -2.28
CA ILE A 84 8.22 0.06 -1.22
C ILE A 84 8.42 -0.83 0.00
N CYS A 85 7.42 -1.62 0.38
CA CYS A 85 7.39 -2.28 1.68
C CYS A 85 7.77 -3.75 1.57
N GLU A 86 6.84 -4.62 1.17
CA GLU A 86 7.12 -6.06 1.10
C GLU A 86 6.26 -6.77 0.05
N GLN A 87 6.92 -7.64 -0.72
CA GLN A 87 6.30 -8.66 -1.57
C GLN A 87 6.15 -9.96 -0.76
N ASN A 88 5.14 -10.77 -1.07
CA ASN A 88 5.16 -12.17 -0.67
C ASN A 88 6.36 -12.89 -1.33
N LYS A 89 6.74 -14.05 -0.77
CA LYS A 89 7.73 -14.95 -1.38
C LYS A 89 7.41 -15.16 -2.87
N LEU A 90 8.44 -15.28 -3.69
CA LEU A 90 8.35 -15.44 -5.15
C LEU A 90 7.87 -14.18 -5.91
N GLY A 91 7.90 -12.99 -5.30
CA GLY A 91 7.58 -11.73 -5.98
C GLY A 91 6.10 -11.58 -6.31
N THR A 92 5.24 -12.12 -5.43
CA THR A 92 3.79 -11.97 -5.54
C THR A 92 3.31 -10.86 -4.62
N CYS A 93 2.21 -10.21 -4.97
CA CYS A 93 1.67 -9.13 -4.18
C CYS A 93 1.10 -9.63 -2.84
N LYS A 94 1.38 -8.90 -1.76
CA LYS A 94 0.69 -8.97 -0.47
C LYS A 94 -0.59 -8.14 -0.57
N THR A 95 -1.73 -8.80 -0.36
CA THR A 95 -3.07 -8.23 -0.61
C THR A 95 -3.89 -8.00 0.67
N THR A 96 -3.29 -8.20 1.84
CA THR A 96 -3.92 -8.04 3.16
C THR A 96 -4.50 -6.64 3.39
N ILE A 97 -3.94 -5.63 2.73
CA ILE A 97 -4.40 -4.24 2.80
C ILE A 97 -5.67 -3.94 1.99
N LEU A 98 -6.08 -4.83 1.07
CA LEU A 98 -7.17 -4.55 0.12
C LEU A 98 -8.51 -4.18 0.78
N PRO A 99 -9.01 -4.90 1.81
CA PRO A 99 -10.28 -4.54 2.42
C PRO A 99 -10.26 -3.14 3.03
N HIS A 100 -9.12 -2.73 3.60
CA HIS A 100 -8.94 -1.42 4.22
C HIS A 100 -8.75 -0.30 3.18
N SER A 101 -8.03 -0.57 2.09
CA SER A 101 -7.79 0.41 1.03
C SER A 101 -9.03 0.69 0.17
N LEU A 102 -9.97 -0.26 0.11
CA LEU A 102 -11.30 -0.08 -0.45
C LEU A 102 -12.29 0.52 0.57
N GLY A 103 -11.87 0.70 1.82
CA GLY A 103 -12.65 1.37 2.86
C GLY A 103 -12.84 2.86 2.59
N LYS A 104 -13.67 3.50 3.41
CA LYS A 104 -13.99 4.94 3.26
C LYS A 104 -12.99 5.85 3.97
N THR A 105 -12.02 5.29 4.70
CA THR A 105 -11.03 6.10 5.43
C THR A 105 -10.14 6.82 4.44
N PRO A 106 -10.06 8.16 4.47
CA PRO A 106 -9.17 8.89 3.58
C PRO A 106 -7.70 8.51 3.82
N ILE A 107 -6.92 8.32 2.75
CA ILE A 107 -5.48 7.94 2.83
C ILE A 107 -4.68 8.91 3.72
N ARG A 108 -5.04 10.20 3.73
CA ARG A 108 -4.40 11.23 4.57
C ARG A 108 -4.62 11.05 6.09
N GLU A 109 -5.61 10.25 6.48
CA GLU A 109 -5.90 9.94 7.89
C GLU A 109 -5.21 8.65 8.36
N ILE A 110 -4.55 7.93 7.45
CA ILE A 110 -3.87 6.67 7.75
C ILE A 110 -2.44 6.97 8.20
N ASP A 111 -1.96 6.25 9.22
CA ASP A 111 -0.57 6.26 9.63
C ASP A 111 0.30 5.56 8.57
N GLN A 112 0.68 6.33 7.56
CA GLN A 112 1.46 5.88 6.41
C GLN A 112 2.90 5.52 6.82
N TYR A 113 3.49 6.22 7.79
CA TYR A 113 4.82 5.89 8.31
C TYR A 113 4.82 4.56 9.06
N GLY A 114 3.87 4.39 9.99
CA GLY A 114 3.69 3.13 10.72
C GLY A 114 3.43 1.98 9.77
N PHE A 115 2.61 2.21 8.74
CA PHE A 115 2.37 1.21 7.70
C PHE A 115 3.65 0.77 6.98
N ILE A 116 4.46 1.70 6.47
CA ILE A 116 5.69 1.38 5.71
C ILE A 116 6.73 0.66 6.59
N THR A 117 6.89 1.10 7.83
CA THR A 117 7.93 0.60 8.73
C THR A 117 7.58 -0.72 9.43
N ASN A 118 6.29 -1.07 9.51
CA ASN A 118 5.80 -2.30 10.15
C ASN A 118 5.32 -3.37 9.15
N CYS A 119 5.56 -3.17 7.84
CA CYS A 119 5.18 -4.11 6.78
C CYS A 119 5.93 -5.45 6.83
#